data_AF-A0A6P2C1K5-F1
#
_entry.id   AF-A0A6P2C1K5-F1
#
_cell.length_a   1.000
_cell.length_b   1.000
_cell.length_c   1.000
_cell.angle_alpha   90.00
_cell.angle_beta   90.00
_cell.angle_gamma   90.00
#
_symmetry.space_group_name_H-M   'P 1'
#
loop_
_entity.id
_entity.type
_entity.pdbx_description
1 polymer ?
#
loop_
_entity_poly.entity_id
_entity_poly.type
_entity_poly.pdbx_seq_one_letter_code
_entity_poly.pdbx_strand_id
1 'polypeptide(L)' 'MLIAFSVTPLGLGEGVGEVVAEAVRVVRASGLPNQPDAMFTNIACLTHC' A
#
# COMPACT_ATOMS: atom_id res chain seq x y z
N MET A 1 -15.60 4.95 -1.80
CA MET A 1 -15.19 3.72 -2.53
C MET A 1 -14.03 3.06 -1.80
N LEU A 2 -14.01 1.73 -1.69
CA LEU A 2 -12.95 0.95 -1.04
C LEU A 2 -12.11 0.22 -2.10
N ILE A 3 -10.79 0.34 -2.01
CA ILE A 3 -9.83 -0.31 -2.93
C ILE A 3 -8.84 -1.11 -2.09
N ALA A 4 -8.50 -2.31 -2.55
CA ALA A 4 -7.40 -3.11 -2.02
C ALA A 4 -6.38 -3.36 -3.13
N PHE A 5 -5.10 -3.24 -2.81
CA PHE A 5 -4.02 -3.59 -3.73
C PHE A 5 -2.87 -4.26 -3.00
N SER A 6 -2.06 -5.03 -3.75
CA SER A 6 -0.80 -5.60 -3.29
C SER A 6 0.31 -5.23 -4.27
N VAL A 7 1.54 -5.15 -3.77
CA VAL A 7 2.72 -4.86 -4.58
C VAL A 7 3.71 -5.99 -4.37
N THR A 8 4.10 -6.64 -5.46
CA THR A 8 5.13 -7.70 -5.46
C THR A 8 6.31 -7.23 -6.29
N PRO A 9 7.40 -6.76 -5.65
CA PRO A 9 8.61 -6.41 -6.36
C PRO A 9 9.20 -7.64 -7.06
N LEU A 10 9.66 -7.47 -8.30
CA LEU A 10 10.30 -8.52 -9.09
C LEU A 10 11.79 -8.21 -9.29
N GLY A 11 12.63 -9.25 -9.31
CA GLY A 11 14.07 -9.10 -9.59
C GLY A 11 14.92 -8.54 -8.45
N LEU A 12 14.32 -8.36 -7.27
CA LEU A 12 15.04 -8.11 -6.02
C LEU A 12 15.27 -9.47 -5.34
N GLY A 13 16.48 -9.72 -4.83
CA GLY A 13 16.85 -10.98 -4.19
C GLY A 13 16.10 -11.25 -2.87
N GLU A 14 16.80 -11.74 -1.85
CA GLU A 14 16.15 -12.00 -0.56
C GLU A 14 15.76 -10.70 0.15
N GLY A 15 14.48 -10.59 0.53
CA GLY A 15 13.94 -9.47 1.30
C GLY A 15 13.31 -8.37 0.42
N VAL A 16 12.00 -8.19 0.59
CA VAL A 16 11.22 -7.13 -0.11
C VAL A 16 10.74 -6.03 0.84
N GLY A 17 11.06 -6.15 2.13
CA GLY A 17 10.48 -5.32 3.20
C GLY A 17 10.74 -3.82 3.03
N GLU A 18 11.98 -3.42 2.71
CA GLU A 18 12.34 -2.01 2.54
C GLU A 18 11.60 -1.37 1.35
N VAL A 19 11.53 -2.08 0.22
CA VAL A 19 10.85 -1.60 -0.98
C VAL A 19 9.34 -1.52 -0.79
N VAL A 20 8.76 -2.50 -0.10
CA VAL A 20 7.34 -2.47 0.27
C VAL A 20 7.05 -1.34 1.26
N ALA A 21 7.94 -1.08 2.22
CA ALA A 21 7.78 0.01 3.19
C ALA A 21 7.71 1.38 2.51
N GLU A 22 8.46 1.58 1.42
CA GLU A 22 8.40 2.81 0.63
C GLU A 22 7.05 2.99 -0.07
N ALA A 23 6.49 1.93 -0.64
CA ALA A 23 5.13 1.97 -1.21
C ALA A 23 4.09 2.32 -0.14
N VAL A 24 4.19 1.71 1.04
CA VAL A 24 3.31 2.02 2.19
C VAL A 24 3.48 3.47 2.65
N ARG A 25 4.68 4.03 2.58
CA ARG A 25 4.94 5.45 2.90
C ARG A 25 4.15 6.40 2.00
N VAL A 26 4.09 6.11 0.70
CA VAL A 26 3.30 6.91 -0.26
C VAL A 26 1.81 6.86 0.09
N VAL A 27 1.28 5.67 0.42
CA VAL A 27 -0.12 5.52 0.85
C VAL A 27 -0.40 6.37 2.09
N ARG A 28 0.47 6.29 3.10
CA ARG A 28 0.32 7.08 4.33
C ARG A 28 0.37 8.58 4.08
N ALA A 29 1.22 9.03 3.15
CA ALA A 29 1.35 10.44 2.78
C ALA A 29 0.13 10.99 2.00
N SER A 30 -0.72 10.12 1.44
CA SER A 30 -1.89 10.53 0.66
C SER A 30 -2.98 11.23 1.48
N GLY A 31 -2.98 11.08 2.81
CA GLY A 31 -4.04 11.57 3.68
C GLY A 31 -5.34 10.76 3.61
N LEU A 32 -5.42 9.72 2.78
CA LEU A 32 -6.58 8.83 2.71
C LEU A 32 -6.58 7.84 3.89
N PRO A 33 -7.75 7.51 4.45
CA PRO A 33 -7.87 6.39 5.36
C PRO A 33 -7.33 5.11 4.72
N ASN A 34 -6.37 4.47 5.40
CA ASN A 34 -5.70 3.29 4.90
C ASN A 34 -5.46 2.27 6.03
N GLN A 35 -5.42 0.99 5.65
CA GLN A 35 -5.13 -0.14 6.53
C GLN A 35 -4.29 -1.18 5.79
N PRO A 36 -2.94 -1.11 5.91
CA PRO A 36 -2.04 -2.16 5.45
C PRO A 36 -2.15 -3.40 6.35
N ASP A 37 -2.19 -4.57 5.74
CA ASP A 37 -2.09 -5.88 6.39
C ASP A 37 -0.97 -6.72 5.74
N ALA A 38 -0.84 -7.99 6.14
CA ALA A 38 0.23 -8.86 5.65
C ALA A 38 0.12 -9.22 4.15
N MET A 39 -1.06 -9.09 3.55
CA MET A 39 -1.35 -9.51 2.17
C MET A 39 -1.67 -8.31 1.26
N PHE A 40 -2.33 -7.28 1.78
CA PHE A 40 -2.89 -6.17 1.03
C PHE A 40 -2.74 -4.82 1.75
N THR A 41 -2.94 -3.75 1.00
CA THR A 41 -3.19 -2.42 1.53
C THR A 41 -4.59 -1.96 1.13
N ASN A 42 -5.45 -1.76 2.13
CA ASN A 42 -6.79 -1.22 1.94
C ASN A 42 -6.75 0.31 1.99
N ILE A 43 -7.43 0.98 1.05
CA ILE A 43 -7.57 2.44 0.98
C ILE A 43 -9.04 2.79 0.75
N ALA A 44 -9.56 3.75 1.52
CA ALA A 44 -10.91 4.26 1.36
C ALA A 44 -10.91 5.71 0.87
N CYS A 45 -11.63 5.97 -0.22
CA CYS A 45 -11.96 7.32 -0.69
C CYS A 45 -13.34 7.71 -0.11
N LEU A 46 -13.35 8.67 0.83
CA LEU A 46 -14.55 9.09 1.57
C LEU A 46 -15.28 10.30 0.95
N THR A 47 -14.66 11.00 0.00
CA THR A 47 -15.22 12.17 -0.67
C THR A 47 -14.84 12.14 -2.15
N HIS A 48 -15.84 12.15 -3.03
CA HIS A 48 -15.73 12.27 -4.50
C HIS A 48 -14.45 11.66 -5.10
N CYS A 49 -14.39 10.34 -5.09
CA CYS A 49 -13.99 9.61 -6.28
C CYS A 49 -15.31 9.35 -7.06
#